data_AF-A0A6V8CE83-F1
#
_entry.id   AF-A0A6V8CE83-F1
#
_cell.length_a   1.000
_cell.length_b   1.000
_cell.length_c   1.000
_cell.angle_alpha   90.00
_cell.angle_beta   90.00
_cell.angle_gamma   90.00
#
_symmetry.space_group_name_H-M   'P 1'
#
loop_
_entity.id
_entity.type
_entity.pdbx_description
1 polymer ?
#
loop_
_entity_poly.entity_id
_entity_poly.type
_entity_poly.pdbx_seq_one_letter_code
_entity_poly.pdbx_strand_id
1 'polypeptide(L)'
;PPPPPRPGPDTTIQQKGGGLLGRPADRVVIASDRIELYHAHATTMIERGFGYVCTCSAEAFREFRVAQQDCPCRDGTTEVHVTRWEGMLNGAYRPGDAVVRVKTGMNQRNPALRDWPALRLQDTVANPHPRPEVGSKHQVWPLLDFQSAIEDHLQGVTHIIRGKDLMDSTRKQTLLYEHFGWTYPKTMYWGRVKVHEWGGFSTSAMRKDIESGRYEGWNDPRLPTLSALGRRGIQPEALRTFWLELAITQKDISVPLTSLFSHNTKAVDSTAPRLAFVRDPIRLPLKDGPASATLVRYPDEPEKDPRQHDLASGHVLVESEDAEKSAFRLKDLVDVDLEDGVLHAGSRERQDNRPIVHWTVDAALPTTLVVA
;
A
#
# COMPACT_ATOMS: atom_id res chain seq x y z
N PRO A 1 -20.73 10.29 13.93
CA PRO A 1 -19.68 9.25 14.05
C PRO A 1 -18.29 9.88 14.21
N PRO A 2 -17.44 9.42 15.14
CA PRO A 2 -16.04 9.80 15.15
C PRO A 2 -15.40 9.40 13.81
N PRO A 3 -14.41 10.16 13.31
CA PRO A 3 -13.69 9.77 12.10
C PRO A 3 -13.10 8.36 12.32
N PRO A 4 -13.12 7.49 11.28
CA PRO A 4 -12.49 6.19 11.38
C PRO A 4 -11.04 6.41 11.81
N PRO A 5 -10.50 5.57 12.71
CA PRO A 5 -9.14 5.72 13.17
C PRO A 5 -8.23 5.82 11.95
N ARG A 6 -7.25 6.74 12.01
CA ARG A 6 -6.17 6.75 11.03
C ARG A 6 -5.63 5.33 10.97
N PRO A 7 -5.24 4.82 9.78
CA PRO A 7 -4.49 3.58 9.76
C PRO A 7 -3.36 3.79 10.77
N GLY A 8 -3.28 2.91 11.77
CA GLY A 8 -2.16 2.93 12.71
C GLY A 8 -0.85 2.92 11.90
N PRO A 9 0.29 3.29 12.49
CA PRO A 9 1.59 3.12 11.82
C PRO A 9 1.59 1.74 11.19
N ASP A 10 1.70 1.68 9.86
CA ASP A 10 1.28 0.53 9.04
C ASP A 10 1.86 -0.75 9.65
N THR A 11 1.06 -1.42 10.47
CA THR A 11 1.59 -2.46 11.37
C THR A 11 2.10 -3.62 10.54
N THR A 12 1.64 -3.72 9.30
CA THR A 12 2.09 -4.63 8.25
C THR A 12 3.60 -4.61 8.04
N ILE A 13 4.26 -3.44 8.08
CA ILE A 13 5.72 -3.32 7.89
C ILE A 13 6.48 -3.80 9.15
N GLN A 14 5.87 -3.61 10.33
CA GLN A 14 6.45 -3.95 11.63
C GLN A 14 6.00 -5.32 12.16
N GLN A 15 5.11 -6.01 11.45
CA GLN A 15 4.56 -7.32 11.83
C GLN A 15 5.65 -8.39 11.76
N LYS A 16 5.67 -9.27 12.76
CA LYS A 16 6.47 -10.50 12.72
C LYS A 16 6.09 -11.30 11.47
N GLY A 17 7.08 -11.58 10.61
CA GLY A 17 6.89 -12.27 9.32
C GLY A 17 6.74 -11.36 8.09
N GLY A 18 6.64 -10.04 8.26
CA GLY A 18 6.60 -9.08 7.14
C GLY A 18 5.29 -9.00 6.36
N GLY A 19 4.25 -9.73 6.76
CA GLY A 19 2.95 -9.74 6.08
C GLY A 19 3.08 -10.02 4.59
N LEU A 20 2.39 -9.22 3.76
CA LEU A 20 2.48 -9.29 2.29
C LEU A 20 3.85 -8.95 1.70
N LEU A 21 4.72 -8.27 2.46
CA LEU A 21 6.09 -8.00 2.03
C LEU A 21 6.96 -9.26 2.18
N GLY A 22 6.52 -10.18 3.05
CA GLY A 22 7.10 -11.50 3.32
C GLY A 22 8.51 -11.51 3.88
N ARG A 23 9.00 -10.36 4.36
CA ARG A 23 10.08 -10.26 5.34
C ARG A 23 9.90 -8.98 6.17
N PRO A 24 10.26 -8.99 7.46
CA PRO A 24 10.27 -7.77 8.26
C PRO A 24 11.38 -6.81 7.80
N ALA A 25 11.28 -5.55 8.20
CA ALA A 25 12.35 -4.59 8.01
C ALA A 25 13.59 -4.97 8.84
N ASP A 26 14.79 -4.84 8.26
CA ASP A 26 16.05 -5.10 8.97
C ASP A 26 16.29 -4.05 10.07
N ARG A 27 15.85 -2.80 9.84
CA ARG A 27 15.89 -1.71 10.81
C ARG A 27 14.63 -0.85 10.70
N VAL A 28 14.07 -0.48 11.85
CA VAL A 28 12.97 0.48 11.94
C VAL A 28 13.54 1.78 12.50
N VAL A 29 13.42 2.86 11.73
CA VAL A 29 13.82 4.20 12.17
C VAL A 29 12.64 5.14 12.03
N ILE A 30 12.34 5.87 13.09
CA ILE A 30 11.22 6.80 13.13
C ILE A 30 11.79 8.21 13.18
N ALA A 31 11.58 8.98 12.10
CA ALA A 31 12.17 10.31 11.97
C ALA A 31 11.81 11.25 13.12
N SER A 32 10.60 11.16 13.67
CA SER A 32 10.16 12.01 14.77
C SER A 32 10.84 11.70 16.12
N ASP A 33 11.53 10.57 16.29
CA ASP A 33 12.40 10.32 17.46
C ASP A 33 13.76 11.04 17.36
N ARG A 34 14.06 11.61 16.19
CA ARG A 34 15.37 12.14 15.82
C ARG A 34 15.35 13.64 15.55
N ILE A 35 14.29 14.36 15.99
CA ILE A 35 14.12 15.79 15.70
C ILE A 35 15.32 16.63 16.15
N GLU A 36 15.87 16.33 17.32
CA GLU A 36 17.06 17.00 17.85
C GLU A 36 18.28 16.90 16.92
N LEU A 37 18.45 15.77 16.23
CA LEU A 37 19.53 15.62 15.24
C LEU A 37 19.33 16.59 14.08
N TYR A 38 18.10 16.76 13.60
CA TYR A 38 17.82 17.68 12.51
C TYR A 38 17.98 19.14 12.94
N HIS A 39 17.59 19.48 14.17
CA HIS A 39 17.81 20.81 14.74
C HIS A 39 19.31 21.12 14.88
N ALA A 40 20.11 20.17 15.38
CA ALA A 40 21.56 20.33 15.47
C ALA A 40 22.21 20.61 14.10
N HIS A 41 21.81 19.88 13.06
CA HIS A 41 22.32 20.12 11.70
C HIS A 41 21.82 21.45 11.12
N ALA A 42 20.61 21.89 11.48
CA ALA A 42 20.12 23.21 11.10
C ALA A 42 20.94 24.32 11.75
N THR A 43 21.29 24.17 13.03
CA THR A 43 22.20 25.07 13.74
C THR A 43 23.56 25.14 13.04
N THR A 44 24.21 24.00 12.77
CA THR A 44 25.49 23.96 12.05
C THR A 44 25.40 24.59 10.66
N MET A 45 24.32 24.35 9.92
CA MET A 45 24.09 24.93 8.60
C MET A 45 24.03 26.46 8.65
N ILE A 46 23.36 27.02 9.66
CA ILE A 46 23.23 28.46 9.86
C ILE A 46 24.56 29.06 10.31
N GLU A 47 25.24 28.46 11.29
CA GLU A 47 26.53 28.90 11.81
C GLU A 47 27.62 28.94 10.73
N ARG A 48 27.61 27.96 9.82
CA ARG A 48 28.55 27.88 8.70
C ARG A 48 28.13 28.73 7.49
N GLY A 49 27.06 29.51 7.60
CA GLY A 49 26.67 30.54 6.64
C GLY A 49 25.97 30.03 5.37
N PHE A 50 25.73 28.72 5.24
CA PHE A 50 25.02 28.13 4.10
C PHE A 50 23.55 27.81 4.39
N GLY A 51 23.01 28.33 5.49
CA GLY A 51 21.57 28.46 5.74
C GLY A 51 21.21 29.81 6.36
N TYR A 52 19.92 30.14 6.37
CA TYR A 52 19.41 31.37 6.99
C TYR A 52 17.94 31.25 7.37
N VAL A 53 17.50 32.13 8.28
CA VAL A 53 16.10 32.27 8.65
C VAL A 53 15.46 33.42 7.86
N CYS A 54 14.49 33.04 7.02
CA CYS A 54 13.71 33.93 6.18
C CYS A 54 12.37 34.25 6.84
N THR A 55 12.06 35.53 6.99
CA THR A 55 10.78 36.02 7.53
C THR A 55 9.89 36.66 6.45
N CYS A 56 10.27 36.53 5.17
CA CYS A 56 9.38 36.90 4.07
C CYS A 56 8.18 35.95 4.02
N SER A 57 7.00 36.48 3.66
CA SER A 57 5.84 35.65 3.32
C SER A 57 6.15 34.71 2.15
N ALA A 58 5.36 33.64 2.02
CA ALA A 58 5.53 32.67 0.94
C ALA A 58 5.36 33.32 -0.44
N GLU A 59 4.42 34.26 -0.54
CA GLU A 59 4.11 35.04 -1.75
C GLU A 59 5.28 35.96 -2.12
N ALA A 60 5.78 36.75 -1.16
CA ALA A 60 6.92 37.64 -1.40
C ALA A 60 8.18 36.85 -1.77
N PHE A 61 8.46 35.75 -1.08
CA PHE A 61 9.61 34.91 -1.42
C PHE A 61 9.48 34.29 -2.82
N ARG A 62 8.26 33.92 -3.24
CA ARG A 62 8.02 33.40 -4.59
C ARG A 62 8.40 34.44 -5.65
N GLU A 63 8.14 35.73 -5.43
CA GLU A 63 8.52 36.81 -6.34
C GLU A 63 10.04 36.91 -6.48
N PHE A 64 10.76 36.99 -5.36
CA PHE A 64 12.24 36.97 -5.36
C PHE A 64 12.81 35.74 -6.07
N ARG A 65 12.20 34.57 -5.82
CA ARG A 65 12.59 33.31 -6.45
C ARG A 65 12.38 33.32 -7.96
N VAL A 66 11.27 33.88 -8.45
CA VAL A 66 11.00 34.00 -9.90
C VAL A 66 11.97 35.00 -10.53
N ALA A 67 12.18 36.15 -9.88
CA ALA A 67 13.08 37.22 -10.32
C ALA A 67 14.57 36.87 -10.21
N GLN A 68 14.93 35.73 -9.59
CA GLN A 68 16.32 35.34 -9.31
C GLN A 68 17.07 36.34 -8.44
N GLN A 69 16.36 37.00 -7.54
CA GLN A 69 16.90 38.01 -6.64
C GLN A 69 16.96 37.48 -5.21
N ASP A 70 17.96 37.91 -4.47
CA ASP A 70 18.08 37.60 -3.06
C ASP A 70 16.98 38.32 -2.28
N CYS A 71 16.34 37.62 -1.34
CA CYS A 71 15.38 38.27 -0.45
C CYS A 71 16.14 39.09 0.61
N PRO A 72 15.53 40.14 1.21
CA PRO A 72 16.20 40.98 2.20
C PRO A 72 16.73 40.24 3.43
N CYS A 73 16.19 39.05 3.71
CA CYS A 73 16.66 38.22 4.82
C CYS A 73 17.96 37.46 4.52
N ARG A 74 18.35 37.31 3.25
CA ARG A 74 19.43 36.38 2.87
C ARG A 74 20.83 36.88 3.24
N ASP A 75 21.01 38.20 3.21
CA ASP A 75 22.30 38.88 3.47
C ASP A 75 22.47 39.29 4.94
N GLY A 76 21.63 38.76 5.83
CA GLY A 76 21.81 38.91 7.27
C GLY A 76 23.11 38.28 7.76
N THR A 77 23.65 38.78 8.87
CA THR A 77 24.82 38.19 9.50
C THR A 77 24.46 36.85 10.14
N THR A 78 25.47 36.02 10.40
CA THR A 78 25.29 34.73 11.07
C THR A 78 24.60 34.91 12.43
N GLU A 79 24.99 35.92 13.21
CA GLU A 79 24.42 36.22 14.53
C GLU A 79 22.91 36.49 14.43
N VAL A 80 22.49 37.28 13.43
CA VAL A 80 21.06 37.56 13.20
C VAL A 80 20.30 36.27 12.89
N HIS A 81 20.89 35.36 12.10
CA HIS A 81 20.24 34.10 11.76
C HIS A 81 20.20 33.11 12.92
N VAL A 82 21.25 33.06 13.76
CA VAL A 82 21.27 32.26 14.98
C VAL A 82 20.19 32.75 15.95
N THR A 83 20.10 34.06 16.21
CA THR A 83 19.04 34.62 17.08
C THR A 83 17.65 34.33 16.54
N ARG A 84 17.42 34.46 15.23
CA ARG A 84 16.12 34.10 14.63
C ARG A 84 15.83 32.61 14.75
N TRP A 85 16.83 31.77 14.61
CA TRP A 85 16.70 30.32 14.74
C TRP A 85 16.31 29.91 16.16
N GLU A 86 16.99 30.46 17.18
CA GLU A 86 16.61 30.30 18.58
C GLU A 86 15.19 30.79 18.83
N GLY A 87 14.80 31.91 18.21
CA GLY A 87 13.43 32.42 18.20
C GLY A 87 12.40 31.44 17.63
N MET A 88 12.76 30.70 16.56
CA MET A 88 11.87 29.68 16.00
C MET A 88 11.69 28.51 16.97
N LEU A 89 12.76 28.12 17.68
CA LEU A 89 12.73 27.01 18.64
C LEU A 89 11.99 27.37 19.94
N ASN A 90 12.10 28.62 20.41
CA ASN A 90 11.52 29.07 21.67
C ASN A 90 10.09 29.63 21.56
N GLY A 91 9.49 29.63 20.36
CA GLY A 91 8.12 30.04 20.13
C GLY A 91 7.91 31.56 19.92
N ALA A 92 8.96 32.31 19.57
CA ALA A 92 8.85 33.73 19.23
C ALA A 92 8.10 33.99 17.89
N TYR A 93 7.87 32.94 17.09
CA TYR A 93 7.26 33.00 15.77
C TYR A 93 6.03 32.09 15.68
N ARG A 94 5.06 32.48 14.84
CA ARG A 94 3.90 31.68 14.49
C ARG A 94 4.11 30.93 13.17
N PRO A 95 3.32 29.88 12.88
CA PRO A 95 3.34 29.21 11.59
C PRO A 95 3.17 30.20 10.43
N GLY A 96 4.16 30.24 9.53
CA GLY A 96 4.21 31.17 8.40
C GLY A 96 5.12 32.39 8.61
N ASP A 97 5.45 32.75 9.85
CA ASP A 97 6.26 33.94 10.15
C ASP A 97 7.75 33.75 9.81
N ALA A 98 8.25 32.51 9.91
CA ALA A 98 9.65 32.19 9.68
C ALA A 98 9.85 30.80 9.08
N VAL A 99 10.85 30.69 8.22
CA VAL A 99 11.27 29.46 7.54
C VAL A 99 12.80 29.41 7.47
N VAL A 100 13.40 28.28 7.80
CA VAL A 100 14.83 28.04 7.57
C VAL A 100 15.02 27.64 6.12
N ARG A 101 15.97 28.27 5.42
CA ARG A 101 16.29 27.99 4.01
C ARG A 101 17.75 27.59 3.86
N VAL A 102 18.02 26.70 2.91
CA VAL A 102 19.39 26.36 2.49
C VAL A 102 19.85 27.39 1.47
N LYS A 103 21.03 27.98 1.61
CA LYS A 103 21.60 28.90 0.61
C LYS A 103 22.18 28.08 -0.53
N THR A 104 21.44 27.96 -1.62
CA THR A 104 21.85 27.21 -2.83
C THR A 104 22.04 28.12 -4.04
N GLY A 105 21.67 29.39 -3.91
CA GLY A 105 21.85 30.42 -4.92
C GLY A 105 20.57 30.69 -5.70
N MET A 106 20.26 31.97 -5.90
CA MET A 106 19.06 32.40 -6.63
C MET A 106 19.24 32.33 -8.16
N ASN A 107 20.48 32.19 -8.64
CA ASN A 107 20.82 32.02 -10.04
C ASN A 107 20.61 30.59 -10.59
N GLN A 108 20.19 29.62 -9.76
CA GLN A 108 19.93 28.25 -10.19
C GLN A 108 18.93 28.20 -11.35
N ARG A 109 19.23 27.42 -12.40
CA ARG A 109 18.34 27.30 -13.57
C ARG A 109 16.98 26.73 -13.19
N ASN A 110 16.96 25.73 -12.31
CA ASN A 110 15.73 25.16 -11.77
C ASN A 110 15.25 26.00 -10.55
N PRO A 111 14.07 26.64 -10.61
CA PRO A 111 13.51 27.40 -9.49
C PRO A 111 13.30 26.58 -8.22
N ALA A 112 13.09 25.26 -8.31
CA ALA A 112 12.92 24.40 -7.15
C ALA A 112 14.19 24.29 -6.29
N LEU A 113 15.37 24.57 -6.89
CA LEU A 113 16.65 24.53 -6.21
C LEU A 113 17.04 25.88 -5.61
N ARG A 114 16.34 26.98 -5.91
CA ARG A 114 16.66 28.32 -5.41
C ARG A 114 16.22 28.44 -3.96
N ASP A 115 17.18 28.58 -3.06
CA ASP A 115 17.04 28.79 -1.62
C ASP A 115 15.80 28.10 -1.01
N TRP A 116 15.81 26.78 -1.15
CA TRP A 116 14.67 25.93 -0.81
C TRP A 116 14.51 25.79 0.71
N PRO A 117 13.26 25.62 1.21
CA PRO A 117 12.98 25.57 2.64
C PRO A 117 13.45 24.24 3.24
N ALA A 118 14.23 24.32 4.32
CA ALA A 118 14.72 23.17 5.08
C ALA A 118 13.83 22.83 6.26
N LEU A 119 13.37 23.82 7.02
CA LEU A 119 12.50 23.64 8.19
C LEU A 119 11.43 24.73 8.26
N ARG A 120 10.27 24.39 8.82
CA ARG A 120 9.14 25.33 9.01
C ARG A 120 8.49 25.17 10.36
N LEU A 121 7.81 26.23 10.81
CA LEU A 121 6.91 26.18 11.95
C LEU A 121 5.61 25.45 11.60
N GLN A 122 5.11 24.66 12.55
CA GLN A 122 3.84 23.93 12.46
C GLN A 122 2.92 24.36 13.61
N ASP A 123 1.62 24.50 13.33
CA ASP A 123 0.63 24.70 14.38
C ASP A 123 0.43 23.39 15.15
N THR A 124 1.15 23.23 16.25
CA THR A 124 1.09 22.04 17.11
C THR A 124 -0.11 22.02 18.05
N VAL A 125 -0.86 23.12 18.16
CA VAL A 125 -2.08 23.19 18.99
C VAL A 125 -3.24 22.63 18.19
N ALA A 126 -3.44 23.12 16.96
CA ALA A 126 -4.46 22.59 16.07
C ALA A 126 -4.07 21.22 15.50
N ASN A 127 -2.78 20.99 15.25
CA ASN A 127 -2.27 19.79 14.58
C ASN A 127 -1.06 19.20 15.33
N PRO A 128 -1.25 18.65 16.54
CA PRO A 128 -0.18 17.95 17.26
C PRO A 128 0.32 16.76 16.44
N HIS A 129 1.58 16.37 16.68
CA HIS A 129 2.13 15.18 16.04
C HIS A 129 1.31 13.93 16.44
N PRO A 130 0.97 13.03 15.49
CA PRO A 130 0.08 11.89 15.76
C PRO A 130 0.62 10.88 16.77
N ARG A 131 1.94 10.88 17.04
CA ARG A 131 2.56 10.08 18.10
C ARG A 131 2.47 10.86 19.44
N PRO A 132 1.72 10.38 20.45
CA PRO A 132 1.50 11.09 21.71
C PRO A 132 2.79 11.47 22.46
N GLU A 133 3.80 10.62 22.40
CA GLU A 133 5.11 10.81 22.99
C GLU A 133 5.91 11.96 22.35
N VAL A 134 5.55 12.37 21.13
CA VAL A 134 6.10 13.55 20.45
C VAL A 134 5.15 14.74 20.60
N GLY A 135 3.86 14.54 20.33
CA GLY A 135 2.79 15.52 20.53
C GLY A 135 3.16 16.91 20.02
N SER A 136 3.14 17.89 20.92
CA SER A 136 3.46 19.30 20.63
C SER A 136 4.84 19.73 21.14
N LYS A 137 5.76 18.78 21.39
CA LYS A 137 7.11 19.06 21.93
C LYS A 137 7.97 19.92 21.01
N HIS A 138 7.80 19.78 19.70
CA HIS A 138 8.57 20.53 18.70
C HIS A 138 7.62 21.33 17.82
N GLN A 139 7.86 22.63 17.69
CA GLN A 139 7.11 23.51 16.80
C GLN A 139 7.77 23.64 15.43
N VAL A 140 9.08 23.40 15.34
CA VAL A 140 9.86 23.49 14.10
C VAL A 140 10.14 22.10 13.54
N TRP A 141 9.66 21.85 12.32
CA TRP A 141 9.74 20.56 11.66
C TRP A 141 10.56 20.63 10.38
N PRO A 142 11.47 19.66 10.15
CA PRO A 142 12.19 19.59 8.90
C PRO A 142 11.27 19.15 7.76
N LEU A 143 11.56 19.66 6.57
CA LEU A 143 10.92 19.24 5.34
C LEU A 143 11.67 18.04 4.74
N LEU A 144 10.96 17.29 3.89
CA LEU A 144 11.40 16.02 3.31
C LEU A 144 12.86 16.04 2.83
N ASP A 145 13.22 17.04 2.03
CA ASP A 145 14.54 17.10 1.40
C ASP A 145 15.66 17.20 2.46
N PHE A 146 15.49 18.06 3.47
CA PHE A 146 16.47 18.26 4.55
C PHE A 146 16.53 17.06 5.50
N GLN A 147 15.36 16.58 5.95
CA GLN A 147 15.25 15.44 6.85
C GLN A 147 15.91 14.21 6.23
N SER A 148 15.52 13.84 5.01
CA SER A 148 16.02 12.63 4.37
C SER A 148 17.50 12.73 4.01
N ALA A 149 18.02 13.91 3.69
CA ALA A 149 19.45 14.11 3.46
C ALA A 149 20.29 13.75 4.69
N ILE A 150 19.94 14.32 5.85
CA ILE A 150 20.64 14.06 7.11
C ILE A 150 20.48 12.59 7.50
N GLU A 151 19.26 12.07 7.37
CA GLU A 151 18.97 10.70 7.73
C GLU A 151 19.78 9.70 6.90
N ASP A 152 19.80 9.87 5.57
CA ASP A 152 20.57 9.01 4.66
C ASP A 152 22.07 9.06 5.00
N HIS A 153 22.61 10.24 5.31
CA HIS A 153 24.01 10.41 5.69
C HIS A 153 24.33 9.68 7.01
N LEU A 154 23.57 9.98 8.07
CA LEU A 154 23.80 9.40 9.40
C LEU A 154 23.55 7.88 9.42
N GLN A 155 22.68 7.38 8.56
CA GLN A 155 22.41 5.96 8.42
C GLN A 155 23.42 5.21 7.55
N GLY A 156 24.33 5.92 6.86
CA GLY A 156 25.31 5.32 5.95
C GLY A 156 24.68 4.75 4.68
N VAL A 157 23.61 5.36 4.19
CA VAL A 157 22.92 4.92 2.97
C VAL A 157 23.88 5.02 1.78
N THR A 158 24.05 3.93 1.04
CA THR A 158 24.92 3.89 -0.15
C THR A 158 24.13 4.05 -1.45
N HIS A 159 22.89 3.57 -1.46
CA HIS A 159 21.99 3.60 -2.59
C HIS A 159 20.61 4.07 -2.16
N ILE A 160 20.09 5.05 -2.87
CA ILE A 160 18.76 5.60 -2.65
C ILE A 160 17.88 5.15 -3.81
N ILE A 161 16.78 4.44 -3.52
CA ILE A 161 15.80 4.01 -4.52
C ILE A 161 14.53 4.83 -4.33
N ARG A 162 14.15 5.63 -5.32
CA ARG A 162 13.00 6.56 -5.22
C ARG A 162 12.30 6.80 -6.55
N GLY A 163 11.07 7.33 -6.48
CA GLY A 163 10.30 7.80 -7.64
C GLY A 163 11.06 8.80 -8.49
N LYS A 164 10.97 8.72 -9.82
CA LYS A 164 11.55 9.73 -10.73
C LYS A 164 10.96 11.13 -10.53
N ASP A 165 9.79 11.23 -9.92
CA ASP A 165 9.16 12.49 -9.51
C ASP A 165 9.93 13.21 -8.38
N LEU A 166 10.85 12.51 -7.70
CA LEU A 166 11.74 13.05 -6.66
C LEU A 166 13.16 13.36 -7.18
N MET A 167 13.36 13.51 -8.49
CA MET A 167 14.65 13.91 -9.06
C MET A 167 15.12 15.29 -8.56
N ASP A 168 14.19 16.21 -8.32
CA ASP A 168 14.54 17.52 -7.75
C ASP A 168 14.97 17.42 -6.29
N SER A 169 14.42 16.49 -5.51
CA SER A 169 14.89 16.18 -4.17
C SER A 169 16.34 15.73 -4.18
N THR A 170 16.73 14.86 -5.13
CA THR A 170 18.12 14.45 -5.29
C THR A 170 19.03 15.65 -5.51
N ARG A 171 18.68 16.55 -6.45
CA ARG A 171 19.47 17.76 -6.75
C ARG A 171 19.61 18.67 -5.53
N LYS A 172 18.53 18.90 -4.79
CA LYS A 172 18.56 19.69 -3.55
C LYS A 172 19.48 19.08 -2.50
N GLN A 173 19.37 17.77 -2.30
CA GLN A 173 20.16 17.05 -1.30
C GLN A 173 21.63 16.97 -1.68
N THR A 174 21.97 16.82 -2.97
CA THR A 174 23.36 16.90 -3.45
C THR A 174 23.99 18.24 -3.10
N LEU A 175 23.31 19.36 -3.36
CA LEU A 175 23.80 20.70 -2.98
C LEU A 175 23.98 20.85 -1.46
N LEU A 176 23.07 20.27 -0.66
CA LEU A 176 23.21 20.26 0.79
C LEU A 176 24.43 19.44 1.24
N TYR A 177 24.66 18.27 0.63
CA TYR A 177 25.82 17.43 0.92
C TYR A 177 27.13 18.12 0.58
N GLU A 178 27.19 18.84 -0.55
CA GLU A 178 28.35 19.64 -0.93
C GLU A 178 28.72 20.65 0.17
N HIS A 179 27.73 21.36 0.72
CA HIS A 179 27.94 22.31 1.83
C HIS A 179 28.49 21.64 3.10
N PHE A 180 28.01 20.44 3.42
CA PHE A 180 28.52 19.68 4.55
C PHE A 180 29.85 18.95 4.28
N GLY A 181 30.31 18.90 3.03
CA GLY A 181 31.49 18.12 2.62
C GLY A 181 31.23 16.61 2.61
N TRP A 182 29.99 16.19 2.40
CA TRP A 182 29.59 14.79 2.37
C TRP A 182 29.54 14.23 0.94
N THR A 183 29.71 12.91 0.83
CA THR A 183 29.50 12.21 -0.44
C THR A 183 28.05 11.78 -0.56
N TYR A 184 27.36 12.22 -1.62
CA TYR A 184 25.95 11.90 -1.82
C TYR A 184 25.77 10.45 -2.32
N PRO A 185 24.80 9.67 -1.79
CA PRO A 185 24.60 8.28 -2.19
C PRO A 185 24.18 8.14 -3.66
N LYS A 186 24.43 6.96 -4.25
CA LYS A 186 24.00 6.69 -5.62
C LYS A 186 22.47 6.62 -5.67
N THR A 187 21.84 7.49 -6.46
CA THR A 187 20.39 7.46 -6.61
C THR A 187 19.97 6.64 -7.82
N MET A 188 18.98 5.77 -7.62
CA MET A 188 18.29 5.02 -8.65
C MET A 188 16.82 5.45 -8.70
N TYR A 189 16.33 5.66 -9.92
CA TYR A 189 14.96 6.08 -10.15
C TYR A 189 14.12 4.96 -10.75
N TRP A 190 12.90 4.85 -10.26
CA TRP A 190 11.83 4.08 -10.91
C TRP A 190 10.72 5.00 -11.42
N GLY A 191 10.09 4.60 -12.52
CA GLY A 191 8.93 5.25 -13.08
C GLY A 191 7.69 5.03 -12.23
N ARG A 192 6.63 5.77 -12.53
CA ARG A 192 5.35 5.60 -11.86
C ARG A 192 4.74 4.29 -12.33
N VAL A 193 4.30 3.49 -11.36
CA VAL A 193 3.53 2.27 -11.60
C VAL A 193 2.06 2.56 -11.35
N LYS A 194 1.24 2.31 -12.35
CA LYS A 194 -0.22 2.41 -12.27
C LYS A 194 -0.84 1.03 -12.43
N VAL A 195 -1.89 0.76 -11.68
CA VAL A 195 -2.74 -0.43 -11.90
C VAL A 195 -4.02 0.04 -12.58
N HIS A 196 -4.35 -0.53 -13.74
CA HIS A 196 -5.43 -0.02 -14.60
C HIS A 196 -6.76 0.13 -13.86
N GLU A 197 -7.13 -0.88 -13.09
CA GLU A 197 -8.42 -1.01 -12.42
C GLU A 197 -8.56 -0.08 -11.22
N TRP A 198 -7.45 0.30 -10.58
CA TRP A 198 -7.47 1.22 -9.44
C TRP A 198 -7.42 2.68 -9.85
N GLY A 199 -7.05 2.97 -11.10
CA GLY A 199 -6.88 4.35 -11.58
C GLY A 199 -5.92 5.14 -10.69
N GLY A 200 -6.22 6.43 -10.49
CA GLY A 200 -5.49 7.28 -9.55
C GLY A 200 -6.08 7.15 -8.15
N PHE A 201 -5.33 6.57 -7.21
CA PHE A 201 -5.71 6.52 -5.80
C PHE A 201 -4.93 7.57 -5.00
N SER A 202 -5.64 8.34 -4.16
CA SER A 202 -5.03 9.25 -3.19
C SER A 202 -5.50 8.90 -1.78
N THR A 203 -4.60 8.97 -0.80
CA THR A 203 -4.91 8.64 0.60
C THR A 203 -6.06 9.49 1.14
N SER A 204 -6.13 10.76 0.75
CA SER A 204 -7.19 11.67 1.18
C SER A 204 -8.55 11.33 0.56
N ALA A 205 -8.59 10.98 -0.73
CA ALA A 205 -9.84 10.55 -1.38
C ALA A 205 -10.33 9.22 -0.81
N MET A 206 -9.44 8.24 -0.61
CA MET A 206 -9.79 6.96 0.02
C MET A 206 -10.33 7.17 1.43
N ARG A 207 -9.72 8.06 2.22
CA ARG A 207 -10.24 8.41 3.56
C ARG A 207 -11.67 8.96 3.48
N LYS A 208 -11.93 9.91 2.57
CA LYS A 208 -13.26 10.50 2.39
C LYS A 208 -14.29 9.44 1.98
N ASP A 209 -13.90 8.49 1.14
CA ASP A 209 -14.77 7.40 0.70
C ASP A 209 -15.07 6.42 1.86
N ILE A 210 -14.08 6.13 2.72
CA ILE A 210 -14.30 5.33 3.94
C ILE A 210 -15.22 6.09 4.91
N GLU A 211 -14.96 7.38 5.14
CA GLU A 211 -15.76 8.25 6.03
C GLU A 211 -17.21 8.39 5.57
N SER A 212 -17.45 8.37 4.26
CA SER A 212 -18.80 8.41 3.69
C SER A 212 -19.50 7.04 3.65
N GLY A 213 -18.84 5.98 4.11
CA GLY A 213 -19.39 4.62 4.15
C GLY A 213 -19.34 3.88 2.81
N ARG A 214 -18.65 4.43 1.79
CA ARG A 214 -18.46 3.73 0.51
C ARG A 214 -17.63 2.45 0.68
N TYR A 215 -16.65 2.49 1.58
CA TYR A 215 -15.80 1.35 1.95
C TYR A 215 -15.90 1.07 3.44
N GLU A 216 -15.82 -0.21 3.82
CA GLU A 216 -15.93 -0.66 5.22
C GLU A 216 -14.77 -0.15 6.09
N GLY A 217 -13.60 0.10 5.47
CA GLY A 217 -12.39 0.50 6.15
C GLY A 217 -11.16 0.37 5.24
N TRP A 218 -9.97 0.57 5.80
CA TRP A 218 -8.71 0.48 5.05
C TRP A 218 -8.37 -0.92 4.53
N ASN A 219 -9.00 -1.96 5.07
CA ASN A 219 -8.85 -3.34 4.66
C ASN A 219 -10.01 -3.82 3.74
N ASP A 220 -10.86 -2.92 3.26
CA ASP A 220 -11.93 -3.26 2.31
C ASP A 220 -11.31 -3.85 1.03
N PRO A 221 -11.70 -5.07 0.57
CA PRO A 221 -11.06 -5.77 -0.56
C PRO A 221 -11.09 -5.03 -1.91
N ARG A 222 -11.87 -3.94 -2.01
CA ARG A 222 -11.95 -3.06 -3.19
C ARG A 222 -10.87 -1.99 -3.21
N LEU A 223 -10.18 -1.76 -2.08
CA LEU A 223 -9.12 -0.76 -1.96
C LEU A 223 -7.74 -1.32 -2.40
N PRO A 224 -6.85 -0.46 -2.91
CA PRO A 224 -5.50 -0.85 -3.35
C PRO A 224 -4.48 -0.94 -2.20
N THR A 225 -4.94 -1.17 -0.96
CA THR A 225 -4.04 -1.21 0.21
C THR A 225 -3.45 -2.61 0.40
N LEU A 226 -2.27 -2.70 1.00
CA LEU A 226 -1.69 -3.99 1.37
C LEU A 226 -2.62 -4.77 2.31
N SER A 227 -3.29 -4.08 3.24
CA SER A 227 -4.25 -4.73 4.14
C SER A 227 -5.45 -5.32 3.38
N ALA A 228 -5.99 -4.60 2.39
CA ALA A 228 -7.07 -5.08 1.53
C ALA A 228 -6.65 -6.27 0.67
N LEU A 229 -5.46 -6.21 0.05
CA LEU A 229 -4.90 -7.32 -0.71
C LEU A 229 -4.69 -8.55 0.18
N GLY A 230 -4.25 -8.34 1.43
CA GLY A 230 -4.10 -9.41 2.41
C GLY A 230 -5.44 -10.04 2.77
N ARG A 231 -6.48 -9.23 3.05
CA ARG A 231 -7.85 -9.71 3.29
C ARG A 231 -8.43 -10.44 2.08
N ARG A 232 -8.08 -10.03 0.85
CA ARG A 232 -8.48 -10.69 -0.40
C ARG A 232 -7.80 -12.05 -0.60
N GLY A 233 -6.79 -12.40 0.20
CA GLY A 233 -6.07 -13.68 0.11
C GLY A 233 -4.89 -13.65 -0.87
N ILE A 234 -4.38 -12.46 -1.21
CA ILE A 234 -3.15 -12.34 -2.00
C ILE A 234 -1.98 -12.90 -1.19
N GLN A 235 -1.14 -13.72 -1.84
CA GLN A 235 0.03 -14.30 -1.24
C GLN A 235 1.24 -13.35 -1.34
N PRO A 236 2.11 -13.30 -0.30
CA PRO A 236 3.31 -12.48 -0.34
C PRO A 236 4.22 -12.80 -1.52
N GLU A 237 4.32 -14.09 -1.89
CA GLU A 237 5.11 -14.53 -3.04
C GLU A 237 4.57 -13.97 -4.35
N ALA A 238 3.25 -14.03 -4.57
CA ALA A 238 2.63 -13.49 -5.77
C ALA A 238 2.89 -11.98 -5.93
N LEU A 239 2.80 -11.23 -4.83
CA LEU A 239 3.08 -9.80 -4.85
C LEU A 239 4.56 -9.51 -5.14
N ARG A 240 5.50 -10.28 -4.57
CA ARG A 240 6.93 -10.15 -4.89
C ARG A 240 7.22 -10.48 -6.34
N THR A 241 6.71 -11.60 -6.85
CA THR A 241 6.90 -12.01 -8.25
C THR A 241 6.38 -10.94 -9.19
N PHE A 242 5.18 -10.39 -8.92
CA PHE A 242 4.63 -9.27 -9.67
C PHE A 242 5.57 -8.06 -9.73
N TRP A 243 6.14 -7.64 -8.60
CA TRP A 243 7.08 -6.50 -8.58
C TRP A 243 8.45 -6.81 -9.19
N LEU A 244 8.94 -8.05 -9.08
CA LEU A 244 10.20 -8.49 -9.69
C LEU A 244 10.12 -8.47 -11.21
N GLU A 245 8.99 -8.89 -11.79
CA GLU A 245 8.75 -8.86 -13.24
C GLU A 245 8.75 -7.45 -13.81
N LEU A 246 8.25 -6.46 -13.07
CA LEU A 246 8.24 -5.06 -13.51
C LEU A 246 9.64 -4.46 -13.63
N ALA A 247 10.59 -4.99 -12.85
CA ALA A 247 11.95 -4.49 -12.71
C ALA A 247 12.04 -3.00 -12.30
N ILE A 248 13.26 -2.54 -12.03
CA ILE A 248 13.51 -1.12 -11.74
C ILE A 248 13.81 -0.41 -13.06
N THR A 249 12.80 0.25 -13.63
CA THR A 249 12.97 1.07 -14.85
C THR A 249 12.42 2.47 -14.62
N GLN A 250 12.96 3.48 -15.33
CA GLN A 250 12.45 4.86 -15.25
C GLN A 250 11.20 5.11 -16.10
N LYS A 251 10.78 4.12 -16.90
CA LYS A 251 9.59 4.24 -17.74
C LYS A 251 8.35 4.14 -16.85
N ASP A 252 7.37 5.00 -17.12
CA ASP A 252 6.07 4.83 -16.49
C ASP A 252 5.42 3.58 -17.07
N ILE A 253 4.89 2.75 -16.20
CA ILE A 253 4.26 1.50 -16.56
C ILE A 253 2.85 1.47 -16.03
N SER A 254 1.97 0.85 -16.82
CA SER A 254 0.60 0.56 -16.41
C SER A 254 0.38 -0.93 -16.57
N VAL A 255 -0.11 -1.56 -15.51
CA VAL A 255 -0.28 -3.01 -15.46
C VAL A 255 -1.69 -3.38 -15.02
N PRO A 256 -2.26 -4.46 -15.58
CA PRO A 256 -3.58 -4.90 -15.19
C PRO A 256 -3.50 -5.71 -13.89
N LEU A 257 -4.52 -5.59 -13.06
CA LEU A 257 -4.63 -6.34 -11.81
C LEU A 257 -4.71 -7.85 -12.06
N THR A 258 -5.17 -8.26 -13.25
CA THR A 258 -5.16 -9.66 -13.70
C THR A 258 -3.76 -10.28 -13.70
N SER A 259 -2.69 -9.48 -13.85
CA SER A 259 -1.31 -9.99 -13.76
C SER A 259 -0.98 -10.41 -12.33
N LEU A 260 -1.33 -9.59 -11.33
CA LEU A 260 -1.19 -9.94 -9.92
C LEU A 260 -2.03 -11.17 -9.56
N PHE A 261 -3.27 -11.24 -10.07
CA PHE A 261 -4.15 -12.38 -9.84
C PHE A 261 -3.62 -13.67 -10.45
N SER A 262 -3.03 -13.61 -11.64
CA SER A 262 -2.41 -14.78 -12.28
C SER A 262 -1.27 -15.34 -11.44
N HIS A 263 -0.42 -14.47 -10.88
CA HIS A 263 0.63 -14.87 -9.93
C HIS A 263 0.04 -15.46 -8.66
N ASN A 264 -1.04 -14.87 -8.15
CA ASN A 264 -1.69 -15.35 -6.95
C ASN A 264 -2.30 -16.74 -7.13
N THR A 265 -2.99 -16.97 -8.26
CA THR A 265 -3.54 -18.27 -8.61
C THR A 265 -2.42 -19.30 -8.66
N LYS A 266 -1.31 -19.04 -9.37
CA LYS A 266 -0.16 -19.96 -9.42
C LYS A 266 0.41 -20.27 -8.02
N ALA A 267 0.46 -19.28 -7.13
CA ALA A 267 0.99 -19.46 -5.78
C ALA A 267 0.11 -20.35 -4.88
N VAL A 268 -1.20 -20.39 -5.12
CA VAL A 268 -2.13 -21.18 -4.29
C VAL A 268 -2.64 -22.45 -4.97
N ASP A 269 -2.54 -22.57 -6.29
CA ASP A 269 -3.24 -23.62 -7.06
C ASP A 269 -2.86 -25.03 -6.60
N SER A 270 -1.60 -25.32 -6.30
CA SER A 270 -1.17 -26.65 -5.85
C SER A 270 -1.60 -26.98 -4.40
N THR A 271 -1.90 -25.97 -3.58
CA THR A 271 -2.17 -26.12 -2.14
C THR A 271 -3.59 -25.73 -1.72
N ALA A 272 -4.37 -25.14 -2.63
CA ALA A 272 -5.76 -24.76 -2.36
C ALA A 272 -6.69 -25.97 -2.48
N PRO A 273 -7.44 -26.34 -1.42
CA PRO A 273 -8.44 -27.39 -1.53
C PRO A 273 -9.58 -26.96 -2.45
N ARG A 274 -9.95 -27.83 -3.40
CA ARG A 274 -11.11 -27.64 -4.26
C ARG A 274 -12.36 -27.92 -3.44
N LEU A 275 -13.15 -26.88 -3.22
CA LEU A 275 -14.43 -26.93 -2.53
C LEU A 275 -15.56 -26.63 -3.50
N ALA A 276 -16.78 -26.97 -3.10
CA ALA A 276 -17.99 -26.62 -3.82
C ALA A 276 -18.77 -25.60 -2.98
N PHE A 277 -19.21 -24.53 -3.63
CA PHE A 277 -20.10 -23.53 -3.06
C PHE A 277 -21.22 -23.31 -4.07
N VAL A 278 -22.45 -23.64 -3.69
CA VAL A 278 -23.64 -23.45 -4.52
C VAL A 278 -24.29 -22.15 -4.07
N ARG A 279 -24.36 -21.16 -4.98
CA ARG A 279 -24.84 -19.80 -4.68
C ARG A 279 -26.34 -19.74 -4.53
N ASP A 280 -27.05 -20.35 -5.47
CA ASP A 280 -28.52 -20.37 -5.54
C ASP A 280 -28.99 -21.83 -5.56
N PRO A 281 -29.09 -22.48 -4.40
CA PRO A 281 -29.22 -23.92 -4.32
C PRO A 281 -30.64 -24.40 -4.66
N ILE A 282 -30.74 -25.23 -5.70
CA ILE A 282 -31.91 -26.05 -5.99
C ILE A 282 -31.70 -27.43 -5.43
N ARG A 283 -32.61 -27.82 -4.53
CA ARG A 283 -32.60 -29.12 -3.85
C ARG A 283 -33.32 -30.16 -4.71
N LEU A 284 -32.56 -31.09 -5.29
CA LEU A 284 -33.08 -32.13 -6.18
C LEU A 284 -32.95 -33.52 -5.55
N PRO A 285 -33.99 -34.38 -5.63
CA PRO A 285 -33.87 -35.78 -5.23
C PRO A 285 -32.94 -36.53 -6.19
N LEU A 286 -32.04 -37.36 -5.65
CA LEU A 286 -31.16 -38.24 -6.39
C LEU A 286 -31.64 -39.69 -6.21
N LYS A 287 -32.18 -40.29 -7.28
CA LYS A 287 -32.58 -41.69 -7.34
C LYS A 287 -31.46 -42.56 -7.91
N ASP A 288 -31.39 -43.79 -7.42
CA ASP A 288 -30.45 -44.83 -7.87
C ASP A 288 -28.96 -44.45 -7.72
N GLY A 289 -28.67 -43.37 -6.99
CA GLY A 289 -27.32 -42.89 -6.69
C GLY A 289 -26.70 -43.61 -5.49
N PRO A 290 -25.36 -43.49 -5.31
CA PRO A 290 -24.68 -44.07 -4.16
C PRO A 290 -25.04 -43.33 -2.86
N ALA A 291 -24.97 -44.03 -1.73
CA ALA A 291 -25.27 -43.46 -0.40
C ALA A 291 -24.19 -42.49 0.12
N SER A 292 -23.03 -42.43 -0.52
CA SER A 292 -21.94 -41.53 -0.16
C SER A 292 -21.08 -41.18 -1.36
N ALA A 293 -20.40 -40.03 -1.29
CA ALA A 293 -19.46 -39.58 -2.31
C ALA A 293 -18.10 -39.22 -1.69
N THR A 294 -17.03 -39.60 -2.37
CA THR A 294 -15.66 -39.21 -2.04
C THR A 294 -15.18 -38.20 -3.07
N LEU A 295 -15.03 -36.93 -2.65
CA LEU A 295 -14.66 -35.83 -3.53
C LEU A 295 -13.19 -35.48 -3.35
N VAL A 296 -12.50 -35.30 -4.48
CA VAL A 296 -11.08 -34.96 -4.51
C VAL A 296 -10.88 -33.49 -4.15
N ARG A 297 -10.02 -33.22 -3.15
CA ARG A 297 -9.65 -31.84 -2.78
C ARG A 297 -8.47 -31.31 -3.58
N TYR A 298 -7.50 -32.17 -3.89
CA TYR A 298 -6.27 -31.79 -4.59
C TYR A 298 -6.15 -32.63 -5.86
N PRO A 299 -6.43 -32.08 -7.05
CA PRO A 299 -6.41 -32.84 -8.31
C PRO A 299 -5.07 -33.55 -8.58
N ASP A 300 -3.96 -32.93 -8.20
CA ASP A 300 -2.61 -33.49 -8.39
C ASP A 300 -2.22 -34.51 -7.31
N GLU A 301 -2.96 -34.55 -6.21
CA GLU A 301 -2.79 -35.51 -5.11
C GLU A 301 -4.17 -36.08 -4.68
N PRO A 302 -4.84 -36.91 -5.52
CA PRO A 302 -6.24 -37.29 -5.30
C PRO A 302 -6.53 -37.96 -3.94
N GLU A 303 -5.54 -38.68 -3.41
CA GLU A 303 -5.63 -39.41 -2.13
C GLU A 303 -5.45 -38.50 -0.90
N LYS A 304 -5.09 -37.23 -1.09
CA LYS A 304 -4.80 -36.29 -0.01
C LYS A 304 -6.08 -35.69 0.56
N ASP A 305 -6.39 -36.03 1.81
CA ASP A 305 -7.51 -35.47 2.59
C ASP A 305 -8.84 -35.43 1.79
N PRO A 306 -9.32 -36.57 1.25
CA PRO A 306 -10.54 -36.56 0.45
C PRO A 306 -11.75 -36.16 1.30
N ARG A 307 -12.70 -35.45 0.70
CA ARG A 307 -13.92 -35.01 1.38
C ARG A 307 -15.00 -36.05 1.21
N GLN A 308 -15.59 -36.50 2.32
CA GLN A 308 -16.74 -37.39 2.30
C GLN A 308 -18.04 -36.60 2.38
N HIS A 309 -18.97 -36.88 1.46
CA HIS A 309 -20.35 -36.42 1.53
C HIS A 309 -21.27 -37.61 1.83
N ASP A 310 -22.09 -37.44 2.86
CA ASP A 310 -23.20 -38.34 3.15
C ASP A 310 -24.40 -37.95 2.28
N LEU A 311 -24.91 -38.92 1.51
CA LEU A 311 -26.06 -38.76 0.62
C LEU A 311 -27.29 -39.51 1.15
N ALA A 312 -27.31 -39.92 2.42
CA ALA A 312 -28.43 -40.61 3.03
C ALA A 312 -29.75 -39.83 2.98
N SER A 313 -29.71 -38.49 2.85
CA SER A 313 -30.92 -37.68 2.65
C SER A 313 -31.59 -37.95 1.28
N GLY A 314 -30.87 -38.55 0.33
CA GLY A 314 -31.33 -38.80 -1.03
C GLY A 314 -31.46 -37.52 -1.87
N HIS A 315 -30.79 -36.43 -1.47
CA HIS A 315 -30.86 -35.14 -2.19
C HIS A 315 -29.48 -34.53 -2.38
N VAL A 316 -29.36 -33.78 -3.47
CA VAL A 316 -28.21 -32.93 -3.78
C VAL A 316 -28.67 -31.50 -4.01
N LEU A 317 -27.79 -30.55 -3.73
CA LEU A 317 -27.97 -29.13 -4.00
C LEU A 317 -27.07 -28.77 -5.19
N VAL A 318 -27.67 -28.21 -6.23
CA VAL A 318 -26.98 -27.71 -7.44
C VAL A 318 -27.35 -26.25 -7.67
N GLU A 319 -26.58 -25.53 -8.49
CA GLU A 319 -26.96 -24.18 -8.89
C GLU A 319 -28.27 -24.19 -9.67
N SER A 320 -29.06 -23.13 -9.55
CA SER A 320 -30.31 -22.97 -10.31
C SER A 320 -30.11 -23.07 -11.83
N GLU A 321 -29.04 -22.46 -12.36
CA GLU A 321 -28.66 -22.56 -13.77
C GLU A 321 -28.32 -24.00 -14.21
N ASP A 322 -27.80 -24.82 -13.29
CA ASP A 322 -27.48 -26.22 -13.58
C ASP A 322 -28.72 -27.13 -13.50
N ALA A 323 -29.72 -26.78 -12.68
CA ALA A 323 -30.99 -27.48 -12.57
C ALA A 323 -31.90 -27.33 -13.80
N GLU A 324 -31.60 -26.40 -14.72
CA GLU A 324 -32.31 -26.26 -16.00
C GLU A 324 -31.84 -27.28 -17.06
N LYS A 325 -30.72 -27.97 -16.81
CA LYS A 325 -30.13 -28.94 -17.74
C LYS A 325 -30.83 -30.28 -17.62
N SER A 326 -31.15 -30.89 -18.77
CA SER A 326 -31.75 -32.23 -18.82
C SER A 326 -30.79 -33.36 -18.46
N ALA A 327 -29.48 -33.16 -18.63
CA ALA A 327 -28.46 -34.15 -18.31
C ALA A 327 -27.12 -33.48 -17.97
N PHE A 328 -26.46 -33.96 -16.92
CA PHE A 328 -25.15 -33.47 -16.49
C PHE A 328 -24.44 -34.52 -15.61
N ARG A 329 -23.17 -34.29 -15.29
CA ARG A 329 -22.40 -35.14 -14.38
C ARG A 329 -22.20 -34.42 -13.06
N LEU A 330 -22.63 -35.04 -11.97
CA LEU A 330 -22.27 -34.60 -10.63
C LEU A 330 -20.77 -34.89 -10.42
N LYS A 331 -19.97 -33.82 -10.25
CA LYS A 331 -18.52 -33.92 -10.11
C LYS A 331 -18.12 -34.95 -9.04
N ASP A 332 -17.18 -35.82 -9.38
CA ASP A 332 -16.65 -36.91 -8.54
C ASP A 332 -17.73 -37.89 -8.01
N LEU A 333 -18.89 -37.98 -8.68
CA LEU A 333 -19.99 -38.84 -8.26
C LEU A 333 -20.51 -39.75 -9.38
N VAL A 334 -21.38 -39.21 -10.24
CA VAL A 334 -22.15 -40.00 -11.22
C VAL A 334 -22.74 -39.09 -12.31
N ASP A 335 -22.97 -39.66 -13.49
CA ASP A 335 -23.80 -39.04 -14.52
C ASP A 335 -25.27 -39.05 -14.06
N VAL A 336 -26.01 -37.99 -14.35
CA VAL A 336 -27.44 -37.87 -14.00
C VAL A 336 -28.26 -37.33 -15.17
N ASP A 337 -29.50 -37.81 -15.26
CA ASP A 337 -30.52 -37.31 -16.17
C ASP A 337 -31.69 -36.77 -15.33
N LEU A 338 -32.16 -35.56 -15.64
CA LEU A 338 -33.21 -34.85 -14.91
C LEU A 338 -34.56 -35.08 -15.59
N GLU A 339 -35.45 -35.80 -14.92
CA GLU A 339 -36.80 -36.11 -15.38
C GLU A 339 -37.81 -35.74 -14.29
N ASP A 340 -38.83 -34.96 -14.62
CA ASP A 340 -39.91 -34.54 -13.70
C ASP A 340 -39.41 -34.01 -12.33
N GLY A 341 -38.28 -33.28 -12.35
CA GLY A 341 -37.68 -32.70 -11.14
C GLY A 341 -36.88 -33.69 -10.28
N VAL A 342 -36.55 -34.87 -10.81
CA VAL A 342 -35.78 -35.93 -10.12
C VAL A 342 -34.54 -36.27 -10.94
N LEU A 343 -33.38 -36.35 -10.26
CA LEU A 343 -32.14 -36.80 -10.87
C LEU A 343 -32.06 -38.32 -10.81
N HIS A 344 -31.98 -38.96 -11.97
CA HIS A 344 -31.77 -40.39 -12.12
C HIS A 344 -30.28 -40.66 -12.34
N ALA A 345 -29.66 -41.40 -11.42
CA ALA A 345 -28.24 -41.72 -11.52
C ALA A 345 -27.97 -42.78 -12.60
N GLY A 346 -27.02 -42.47 -13.47
CA GLY A 346 -26.51 -43.36 -14.51
C GLY A 346 -25.12 -43.89 -14.18
N SER A 347 -24.18 -43.69 -15.11
CA SER A 347 -22.83 -44.24 -15.02
C SER A 347 -21.94 -43.50 -14.01
N ARG A 348 -21.18 -44.27 -13.23
CA ARG A 348 -20.12 -43.73 -12.34
C ARG A 348 -18.88 -43.32 -13.12
N GLU A 349 -18.65 -43.91 -14.28
CA GLU A 349 -17.60 -43.49 -15.22
C GLU A 349 -18.17 -42.48 -16.21
N ARG A 350 -17.34 -41.58 -16.71
CA ARG A 350 -17.77 -40.57 -17.69
C ARG A 350 -17.99 -41.25 -19.04
N GLN A 351 -19.23 -41.27 -19.51
CA GLN A 351 -19.59 -41.93 -20.79
C GLN A 351 -19.64 -40.97 -21.98
N ASP A 352 -19.82 -39.67 -21.74
CA ASP A 352 -20.06 -38.70 -22.80
C ASP A 352 -19.52 -37.29 -22.46
N ASN A 353 -19.94 -36.31 -23.27
CA ASN A 353 -19.57 -34.91 -23.16
C ASN A 353 -20.57 -34.08 -22.36
N ARG A 354 -21.42 -34.69 -21.53
CA ARG A 354 -22.34 -33.94 -20.66
C ARG A 354 -21.55 -32.99 -19.73
N PRO A 355 -22.10 -31.81 -19.42
CA PRO A 355 -21.41 -30.84 -18.58
C PRO A 355 -21.18 -31.40 -17.18
N ILE A 356 -20.03 -31.08 -16.59
CA ILE A 356 -19.72 -31.43 -15.19
C ILE A 356 -20.20 -30.29 -14.31
N VAL A 357 -21.02 -30.63 -13.32
CA VAL A 357 -21.67 -29.71 -12.39
C VAL A 357 -21.12 -29.94 -10.99
N HIS A 358 -20.81 -28.86 -10.29
CA HIS A 358 -20.47 -28.91 -8.88
C HIS A 358 -21.75 -28.95 -8.04
N TRP A 359 -21.69 -29.58 -6.88
CA TRP A 359 -22.86 -29.83 -6.05
C TRP A 359 -22.46 -29.89 -4.57
N THR A 360 -23.45 -29.85 -3.70
CA THR A 360 -23.27 -30.04 -2.26
C THR A 360 -24.48 -30.78 -1.65
N VAL A 361 -24.46 -31.01 -0.34
CA VAL A 361 -25.49 -31.76 0.40
C VAL A 361 -26.25 -30.88 1.38
N ASP A 362 -27.40 -31.35 1.86
CA ASP A 362 -28.23 -30.64 2.86
C ASP A 362 -27.45 -30.27 4.14
N ALA A 363 -26.46 -31.08 4.52
CA ALA A 363 -25.61 -30.83 5.69
C ALA A 363 -24.54 -29.75 5.48
N ALA A 364 -24.45 -29.14 4.29
CA ALA A 364 -23.49 -28.09 4.00
C ALA A 364 -23.74 -26.83 4.82
N LEU A 365 -22.67 -26.14 5.20
CA LEU A 365 -22.75 -24.93 6.02
C LEU A 365 -23.27 -23.75 5.18
N PRO A 366 -24.34 -23.06 5.62
CA PRO A 366 -24.75 -21.80 5.03
C PRO A 366 -23.59 -20.81 5.06
N THR A 367 -23.21 -20.30 3.89
CA THR A 367 -22.04 -19.43 3.74
C THR A 367 -22.37 -18.28 2.79
N THR A 368 -21.77 -17.11 3.02
CA THR A 368 -21.94 -15.94 2.16
C THR A 368 -20.72 -15.77 1.25
N LEU A 369 -20.95 -15.73 -0.06
CA LEU A 369 -19.92 -15.35 -1.03
C LEU A 369 -19.91 -13.83 -1.19
N VAL A 370 -18.75 -13.21 -0.94
CA VAL A 370 -18.53 -11.78 -1.18
C VAL A 370 -17.74 -11.62 -2.48
N VAL A 371 -18.37 -11.02 -3.49
CA VAL A 371 -17.72 -10.67 -4.77
C VAL A 371 -17.40 -9.19 -4.73
N ALA A 372 -16.10 -8.86 -4.69
CA ALA A 372 -15.58 -7.51 -4.47
C ALA A 372 -14.71 -6.98 -5.61
#